data_AF-A0A0L0V8X0-F1
#
_entry.id   AF-A0A0L0V8X0-F1
#
_cell.length_a   1.000
_cell.length_b   1.000
_cell.length_c   1.000
_cell.angle_alpha   90.00
_cell.angle_beta   90.00
_cell.angle_gamma   90.00
#
_symmetry.space_group_name_H-M   'P 1'
#
loop_
_entity.id
_entity.type
_entity.pdbx_description
1 polymer ?
#
loop_
_entity_poly.entity_id
_entity_poly.type
_entity_poly.pdbx_seq_one_letter_code
_entity_poly.pdbx_strand_id
1 'polypeptide(L)'
;MSWPKVITCEMNIAGWESALLKANLLEKYSNVLTGFRKELAKEDITANFQRELEAGRMFGPFSHETVAHHFSFFQSSPLGEVVNSDGSVRPINDLSFLYNQPSIPSVNSFVDKDDFSTTWDDFNTVASFFRNNTHQLQLSLFDWEKASRQIPTAIPTSGCGSFGRPADAWKEIMIAEFDLVHVFRWVDDNLFVKTTDSTTSMADIVHRSLQLGVKTNKKKYSEFTNKQKFIGFLWDGTNGALK
;
A
#
# COMPACT_ATOMS: atom_id res chain seq x y z
N MET A 1 -3.10 1.61 39.68
CA MET A 1 -1.78 1.25 39.13
C MET A 1 -1.33 2.37 38.20
N SER A 2 -0.13 2.93 38.38
CA SER A 2 0.41 3.94 37.47
C SER A 2 0.88 3.26 36.18
N TRP A 3 0.32 3.68 35.05
CA TRP A 3 0.75 3.17 33.74
C TRP A 3 2.22 3.52 33.50
N PRO A 4 3.07 2.57 33.05
CA PRO A 4 4.46 2.88 32.71
C PRO A 4 4.48 3.89 31.56
N LYS A 5 5.18 5.02 31.77
CA LYS A 5 5.27 6.12 30.79
C LYS A 5 6.49 6.02 29.89
N VAL A 6 7.46 5.17 30.24
CA VAL A 6 8.75 5.02 29.57
C VAL A 6 9.15 3.55 29.64
N ILE A 7 9.70 3.02 28.55
CA ILE A 7 10.40 1.73 28.54
C ILE A 7 11.89 2.05 28.66
N THR A 8 12.50 1.70 29.80
CA THR A 8 13.93 1.90 30.02
C THR A 8 14.69 0.61 29.74
N CYS A 9 15.72 0.66 28.89
CA CYS A 9 16.62 -0.47 28.69
C CYS A 9 17.57 -0.60 29.89
N GLU A 10 17.51 -1.70 30.63
CA GLU A 10 18.36 -1.96 31.81
C GLU A 10 19.76 -2.49 31.45
N MET A 11 20.03 -2.77 30.17
CA MET A 11 21.31 -3.33 29.73
C MET A 11 22.42 -2.28 29.77
N ASN A 12 23.63 -2.67 30.22
CA ASN A 12 24.83 -1.83 30.10
C ASN A 12 25.32 -1.79 28.64
N ILE A 13 24.77 -0.88 27.86
CA ILE A 13 25.02 -0.76 26.42
C ILE A 13 26.52 -0.61 26.11
N ALA A 14 27.25 0.18 26.90
CA ALA A 14 28.70 0.36 26.74
C ALA A 14 29.48 -0.95 27.00
N GLY A 15 29.05 -1.73 28.00
CA GLY A 15 29.59 -3.05 28.27
C GLY A 15 29.35 -4.03 27.12
N TRP A 16 28.14 -4.05 26.56
CA TRP A 16 27.79 -4.87 25.40
C TRP A 16 28.60 -4.48 24.15
N GLU A 17 28.74 -3.19 23.85
CA GLU A 17 29.53 -2.71 22.71
C GLU A 17 31.00 -3.10 22.85
N SER A 18 31.58 -2.91 24.04
CA SER A 18 32.96 -3.34 24.32
C SER A 18 33.14 -4.85 24.21
N ALA A 19 32.18 -5.64 24.70
CA ALA A 19 32.23 -7.10 24.63
C ALA A 19 32.11 -7.61 23.19
N LEU A 20 31.19 -7.06 22.39
CA LEU A 20 31.02 -7.41 20.98
C LEU A 20 32.25 -7.04 20.15
N LEU A 21 32.86 -5.88 20.41
CA LEU A 21 34.10 -5.46 19.76
C LEU A 21 35.25 -6.42 20.11
N LYS A 22 35.44 -6.74 21.40
CA LYS A 22 36.49 -7.68 21.85
C LYS A 22 36.32 -9.09 21.28
N ALA A 23 35.08 -9.54 21.10
CA ALA A 23 34.77 -10.86 20.55
C ALA A 23 34.81 -10.90 19.01
N ASN A 24 35.07 -9.77 18.34
CA ASN A 24 34.98 -9.62 16.88
C ASN A 24 33.59 -9.99 16.32
N LEU A 25 32.54 -9.65 17.06
CA LEU A 25 31.14 -9.93 16.75
C LEU A 25 30.32 -8.68 16.43
N LEU A 26 30.95 -7.51 16.47
CA LEU A 26 30.25 -6.22 16.37
C LEU A 26 29.50 -6.05 15.05
N GLU A 27 30.10 -6.43 13.91
CA GLU A 27 29.44 -6.34 12.61
C GLU A 27 28.16 -7.19 12.57
N LYS A 28 28.26 -8.44 13.04
CA LYS A 28 27.17 -9.42 13.04
C LYS A 28 25.99 -9.03 13.95
N TYR A 29 26.26 -8.42 15.10
CA TYR A 29 25.23 -8.12 16.11
C TYR A 29 25.07 -6.61 16.40
N SER A 30 25.50 -5.75 15.49
CA SER A 30 25.31 -4.30 15.58
C SER A 30 23.83 -3.93 15.77
N ASN A 31 22.92 -4.69 15.16
CA ASN A 31 21.47 -4.56 15.32
C ASN A 31 20.97 -4.74 16.76
N VAL A 32 21.65 -5.54 17.59
CA VAL A 32 21.29 -5.72 19.01
C VAL A 32 21.57 -4.45 19.80
N LEU A 33 22.72 -3.81 19.57
CA LEU A 33 23.05 -2.51 20.17
C LEU A 33 22.11 -1.41 19.69
N THR A 34 21.74 -1.44 18.40
CA THR A 34 20.70 -0.54 17.87
C THR A 34 19.40 -0.77 18.62
N GLY A 35 18.94 -2.01 18.79
CA GLY A 35 17.71 -2.34 19.53
C GLY A 35 17.71 -1.84 20.98
N PHE A 36 18.85 -1.90 21.68
CA PHE A 36 18.97 -1.39 23.05
C PHE A 36 18.91 0.14 23.17
N ARG A 37 19.34 0.85 22.12
CA ARG A 37 19.39 2.33 22.06
C ARG A 37 18.10 2.94 21.49
N LYS A 38 17.29 2.13 20.82
CA LYS A 38 16.19 2.55 19.95
C LYS A 38 14.89 2.77 20.75
N GLU A 39 14.60 4.02 21.12
CA GLU A 39 13.21 4.52 21.31
C GLU A 39 12.53 4.84 19.95
N LEU A 40 13.12 4.40 18.82
CA LEU A 40 12.91 5.00 17.49
C LEU A 40 11.50 4.83 16.92
N ALA A 41 10.64 4.00 17.51
CA ALA A 41 9.23 3.95 17.13
C ALA A 41 8.56 5.32 17.27
N LYS A 42 8.78 6.02 18.39
CA LYS A 42 8.02 7.24 18.70
C LYS A 42 8.34 8.37 17.73
N GLU A 43 9.61 8.60 17.44
CA GLU A 43 10.05 9.68 16.54
C GLU A 43 9.64 9.40 15.10
N ASP A 44 9.86 8.17 14.61
CA ASP A 44 9.50 7.76 13.25
C ASP A 44 7.98 7.81 13.03
N ILE A 45 7.19 7.38 14.02
CA ILE A 45 5.73 7.46 14.00
C ILE A 45 5.27 8.92 14.03
N THR A 46 5.86 9.75 14.90
CA THR A 46 5.50 11.18 15.00
C THR A 46 5.80 11.91 13.68
N ALA A 47 6.97 11.66 13.09
CA ALA A 47 7.34 12.21 11.79
C ALA A 47 6.44 11.68 10.65
N ASN A 48 5.92 10.46 10.76
CA ASN A 48 4.91 9.94 9.84
C ASN A 48 3.60 10.73 9.96
N PHE A 49 3.05 10.90 11.16
CA PHE A 49 1.82 11.66 11.40
C PHE A 49 1.93 13.11 10.97
N GLN A 50 3.08 13.75 11.20
CA GLN A 50 3.31 15.12 10.74
C GLN A 50 3.18 15.24 9.22
N ARG A 51 3.74 14.29 8.45
CA ARG A 51 3.61 14.26 6.99
C ARG A 51 2.17 14.00 6.52
N GLU A 52 1.40 13.23 7.27
CA GLU A 52 -0.01 12.97 6.96
C GLU A 52 -0.90 14.19 7.28
N LEU A 53 -0.60 14.92 8.36
CA LEU A 53 -1.23 16.21 8.72
C LEU A 53 -0.94 17.29 7.67
N GLU A 54 0.33 17.47 7.30
CA GLU A 54 0.76 18.43 6.26
C GLU A 54 0.12 18.15 4.91
N ALA A 55 -0.13 16.87 4.61
CA ALA A 55 -0.81 16.48 3.40
C ALA A 55 -2.34 16.45 3.51
N GLY A 56 -2.91 16.88 4.63
CA GLY A 56 -4.37 16.95 4.86
C GLY A 56 -5.06 15.58 4.89
N ARG A 57 -4.33 14.49 5.11
CA ARG A 57 -4.87 13.12 5.16
C ARG A 57 -5.21 12.67 6.58
N MET A 58 -4.76 13.41 7.58
CA MET A 58 -5.14 13.25 8.98
C MET A 58 -5.51 14.61 9.57
N PHE A 59 -6.30 14.60 10.64
CA PHE A 59 -6.69 15.79 11.39
C PHE A 59 -6.44 15.56 12.89
N GLY A 60 -6.12 16.63 13.61
CA GLY A 60 -5.82 16.62 15.04
C GLY A 60 -4.37 17.01 15.34
N PRO A 61 -3.80 16.58 16.48
CA PRO A 61 -4.43 15.74 17.50
C PRO A 61 -5.62 16.44 18.18
N PHE A 62 -6.66 15.68 18.51
CA PHE A 62 -7.82 16.15 19.27
C PHE A 62 -7.82 15.54 20.68
N SER A 63 -8.37 16.25 21.66
CA SER A 63 -8.61 15.66 22.97
C SER A 63 -9.79 14.69 22.90
N HIS A 64 -9.84 13.72 23.82
CA HIS A 64 -10.97 12.81 23.94
C HIS A 64 -12.30 13.57 24.11
N GLU A 65 -12.30 14.65 24.88
CA GLU A 65 -13.48 15.50 25.09
C GLU A 65 -13.93 16.18 23.79
N THR A 66 -12.99 16.72 23.00
CA THR A 66 -13.31 17.33 21.70
C THR A 66 -13.97 16.32 20.75
N VAL A 67 -13.43 15.10 20.67
CA VAL A 67 -13.98 14.04 19.81
C VAL A 67 -15.35 13.59 20.33
N ALA A 68 -15.50 13.38 21.64
CA ALA A 68 -16.76 12.96 22.26
C ALA A 68 -17.89 13.99 22.12
N HIS A 69 -17.56 15.27 22.00
CA HIS A 69 -18.55 16.31 21.75
C HIS A 69 -19.06 16.30 20.30
N HIS A 70 -18.22 15.91 19.34
CA HIS A 70 -18.57 15.94 17.91
C HIS A 70 -19.14 14.62 17.39
N PHE A 71 -18.68 13.49 17.93
CA PHE A 71 -19.08 12.16 17.47
C PHE A 71 -19.78 11.40 18.57
N SER A 72 -20.96 10.85 18.25
CA SER A 72 -21.73 10.00 19.16
C SER A 72 -21.01 8.69 19.50
N PHE A 73 -20.07 8.26 18.65
CA PHE A 73 -19.25 7.08 18.83
C PHE A 73 -17.85 7.30 18.24
N PHE A 74 -16.82 6.89 18.97
CA PHE A 74 -15.45 6.76 18.49
C PHE A 74 -14.70 5.73 19.32
N GLN A 75 -13.65 5.13 18.73
CA GLN A 75 -12.84 4.11 19.35
C GLN A 75 -11.35 4.41 19.14
N SER A 76 -10.53 4.13 20.14
CA SER A 76 -9.08 4.11 20.01
C SER A 76 -8.61 2.69 19.67
N SER A 77 -7.57 2.61 18.83
CA SER A 77 -6.97 1.36 18.39
C SER A 77 -5.46 1.39 18.70
N PRO A 78 -4.86 0.26 19.09
CA PRO A 78 -3.42 0.19 19.33
C PRO A 78 -2.62 0.53 18.08
N LEU A 79 -1.52 1.25 18.27
CA LEU A 79 -0.58 1.59 17.21
C LEU A 79 0.66 0.71 17.34
N GLY A 80 1.00 -0.01 16.28
CA GLY A 80 2.24 -0.76 16.12
C GLY A 80 3.12 -0.18 15.03
N GLU A 81 4.25 -0.84 14.78
CA GLU A 81 5.18 -0.50 13.72
C GLU A 81 5.62 -1.73 12.93
N VAL A 82 5.93 -1.52 11.65
CA VAL A 82 6.62 -2.50 10.81
C VAL A 82 7.78 -1.81 10.11
N VAL A 83 8.91 -2.50 10.05
CA VAL A 83 10.08 -2.06 9.27
C VAL A 83 9.97 -2.67 7.87
N ASN A 84 9.93 -1.82 6.85
CA ASN A 84 9.93 -2.24 5.45
C ASN A 84 11.32 -2.78 5.05
N SER A 85 11.40 -3.44 3.89
CA SER A 85 12.66 -3.98 3.36
C SER A 85 13.73 -2.91 3.07
N ASP A 86 13.32 -1.66 2.87
CA ASP A 86 14.22 -0.51 2.69
C ASP A 86 14.66 0.13 4.02
N GLY A 87 14.27 -0.45 5.16
CA GLY A 87 14.58 0.05 6.50
C GLY A 87 13.62 1.13 7.00
N SER A 88 12.66 1.60 6.20
CA SER A 88 11.70 2.62 6.62
C SER A 88 10.66 2.04 7.59
N VAL A 89 10.32 2.82 8.63
CA VAL A 89 9.29 2.44 9.61
C VAL A 89 7.92 2.90 9.14
N ARG A 90 6.93 2.00 9.20
CA ARG A 90 5.52 2.28 8.91
C ARG A 90 4.68 2.06 10.18
N PRO A 91 3.95 3.08 10.66
CA PRO A 91 2.93 2.88 11.68
C PRO A 91 1.79 2.01 11.14
N ILE A 92 1.31 1.08 11.95
CA ILE A 92 0.15 0.23 11.65
C ILE A 92 -0.87 0.38 12.77
N ASN A 93 -2.12 0.64 12.39
CA ASN A 93 -3.22 0.70 13.34
C ASN A 93 -3.94 -0.66 13.39
N ASP A 94 -4.05 -1.25 14.57
CA ASP A 94 -4.76 -2.51 14.76
C ASP A 94 -6.26 -2.29 14.92
N LEU A 95 -6.96 -2.31 13.79
CA LEU A 95 -8.42 -2.14 13.71
C LEU A 95 -9.19 -3.41 14.13
N SER A 96 -8.50 -4.51 14.44
CA SER A 96 -9.11 -5.78 14.87
C SER A 96 -9.16 -5.92 16.40
N PHE A 97 -8.43 -5.08 17.12
CA PHE A 97 -8.49 -5.00 18.58
C PHE A 97 -9.85 -4.45 19.06
N LEU A 98 -10.48 -4.94 20.14
CA LEU A 98 -10.08 -5.98 21.11
C LEU A 98 -10.39 -7.41 20.61
N TYR A 99 -9.42 -8.31 20.70
CA TYR A 99 -9.60 -9.71 20.30
C TYR A 99 -10.54 -10.47 21.25
N ASN A 100 -11.45 -11.27 20.70
CA ASN A 100 -12.32 -12.19 21.44
C ASN A 100 -13.16 -11.53 22.56
N GLN A 101 -13.58 -10.28 22.37
CA GLN A 101 -14.48 -9.56 23.29
C GLN A 101 -15.86 -9.35 22.64
N PRO A 102 -16.84 -10.25 22.85
CA PRO A 102 -18.13 -10.18 22.16
C PRO A 102 -18.95 -8.92 22.46
N SER A 103 -18.70 -8.28 23.60
CA SER A 103 -19.40 -7.06 24.05
C SER A 103 -18.80 -5.76 23.49
N ILE A 104 -17.62 -5.81 22.87
CA ILE A 104 -16.95 -4.64 22.31
C ILE A 104 -16.54 -4.98 20.87
N PRO A 105 -17.34 -4.57 19.86
CA PRO A 105 -16.99 -4.79 18.46
C PRO A 105 -15.63 -4.15 18.12
N SER A 106 -14.85 -4.82 17.25
CA SER A 106 -13.66 -4.23 16.66
C SER A 106 -14.03 -3.24 15.56
N VAL A 107 -13.14 -2.31 15.21
CA VAL A 107 -13.41 -1.33 14.14
C VAL A 107 -13.74 -2.05 12.82
N ASN A 108 -13.00 -3.12 12.50
CA ASN A 108 -13.25 -3.92 11.31
C ASN A 108 -14.62 -4.62 11.31
N SER A 109 -15.23 -4.89 12.46
CA SER A 109 -16.55 -5.54 12.52
C SER A 109 -17.71 -4.63 12.10
N PHE A 110 -17.48 -3.31 12.03
CA PHE A 110 -18.46 -2.36 11.49
C PHE A 110 -18.41 -2.24 9.97
N VAL A 111 -17.44 -2.89 9.32
CA VAL A 111 -17.24 -2.84 7.88
C VAL A 111 -17.92 -4.06 7.26
N ASP A 112 -18.96 -3.83 6.47
CA ASP A 112 -19.49 -4.89 5.61
C ASP A 112 -18.56 -5.07 4.40
N LYS A 113 -17.99 -6.26 4.26
CA LYS A 113 -17.09 -6.57 3.14
C LYS A 113 -17.82 -6.53 1.78
N ASP A 114 -19.12 -6.77 1.77
CA ASP A 114 -19.90 -6.89 0.54
C ASP A 114 -20.18 -5.50 -0.08
N ASP A 115 -20.14 -4.43 0.72
CA ASP A 115 -20.16 -3.03 0.25
C ASP A 115 -18.90 -2.64 -0.57
N PHE A 116 -17.88 -3.50 -0.52
CA PHE A 116 -16.54 -3.25 -1.00
C PHE A 116 -16.07 -4.31 -1.99
N SER A 117 -16.99 -4.91 -2.74
CA SER A 117 -16.67 -5.88 -3.78
C SER A 117 -15.62 -5.33 -4.76
N THR A 118 -14.56 -6.09 -4.98
CA THR A 118 -13.46 -5.71 -5.89
C THR A 118 -13.26 -6.78 -6.95
N THR A 119 -13.18 -6.39 -8.22
CA THR A 119 -12.89 -7.30 -9.35
C THR A 119 -11.41 -7.30 -9.69
N TRP A 120 -10.64 -8.24 -9.12
CA TRP A 120 -9.22 -8.40 -9.42
C TRP A 120 -9.02 -9.40 -10.56
N ASP A 121 -8.12 -9.06 -11.48
CA ASP A 121 -7.71 -9.95 -12.56
C ASP A 121 -6.58 -10.86 -12.05
N ASP A 122 -6.96 -12.06 -11.61
CA ASP A 122 -6.02 -13.05 -11.09
C ASP A 122 -5.14 -13.66 -12.19
N PHE A 123 -4.19 -14.51 -11.79
CA PHE A 123 -3.31 -15.21 -12.72
C PHE A 123 -4.07 -15.97 -13.81
N ASN A 124 -5.17 -16.66 -13.45
CA ASN A 124 -5.91 -17.48 -14.41
C ASN A 124 -6.62 -16.62 -15.44
N THR A 125 -7.11 -15.45 -15.04
CA THR A 125 -7.74 -14.46 -15.92
C THR A 125 -6.73 -13.95 -16.95
N VAL A 126 -5.56 -13.50 -16.48
CA VAL A 126 -4.48 -13.03 -17.35
C VAL A 126 -3.98 -14.15 -18.27
N ALA A 127 -3.71 -15.33 -17.72
CA ALA A 127 -3.23 -16.49 -18.49
C ALA A 127 -4.21 -16.93 -19.58
N SER A 128 -5.50 -16.93 -19.28
CA SER A 128 -6.54 -17.30 -20.24
C SER A 128 -6.62 -16.30 -21.38
N PHE A 129 -6.49 -15.00 -21.10
CA PHE A 129 -6.44 -13.97 -22.14
C PHE A 129 -5.25 -14.17 -23.09
N PHE A 130 -4.03 -14.32 -22.56
CA PHE A 130 -2.84 -14.49 -23.42
C PHE A 130 -2.87 -15.80 -24.22
N ARG A 131 -3.42 -16.88 -23.64
CA ARG A 131 -3.56 -18.18 -24.34
C ARG A 131 -4.52 -18.11 -25.53
N ASN A 132 -5.58 -17.30 -25.40
CA ASN A 132 -6.62 -17.20 -26.41
C ASN A 132 -6.34 -16.12 -27.46
N ASN A 133 -5.34 -15.26 -27.22
CA ASN A 133 -4.99 -14.18 -28.11
C ASN A 133 -3.97 -14.62 -29.19
N THR A 134 -4.30 -14.38 -30.45
CA THR A 134 -3.46 -14.72 -31.62
C THR A 134 -2.67 -13.54 -32.18
N HIS A 135 -2.91 -12.32 -31.68
CA HIS A 135 -2.27 -11.10 -32.18
C HIS A 135 -1.00 -10.76 -31.41
N GLN A 136 -0.08 -10.03 -32.04
CA GLN A 136 1.05 -9.45 -31.33
C GLN A 136 0.58 -8.27 -30.47
N LEU A 137 0.92 -8.30 -29.19
CA LEU A 137 0.52 -7.30 -28.19
C LEU A 137 1.75 -6.61 -27.59
N GLN A 138 1.54 -5.36 -27.18
CA GLN A 138 2.46 -4.60 -26.36
C GLN A 138 1.85 -4.35 -24.99
N LEU A 139 2.70 -4.43 -23.98
CA LEU A 139 2.37 -4.47 -22.56
C LEU A 139 3.09 -3.34 -21.82
N SER A 140 2.40 -2.70 -20.89
CA SER A 140 2.99 -1.71 -19.98
C SER A 140 2.41 -1.84 -18.58
N LEU A 141 3.23 -1.58 -17.57
CA LEU A 141 2.83 -1.54 -16.17
C LEU A 141 2.52 -0.09 -15.74
N PHE A 142 1.51 0.06 -14.89
CA PHE A 142 1.19 1.29 -14.17
C PHE A 142 0.86 0.98 -12.70
N ASP A 143 1.66 1.51 -11.78
CA ASP A 143 1.44 1.47 -10.33
C ASP A 143 0.65 2.72 -9.90
N TRP A 144 -0.53 2.54 -9.28
CA TRP A 144 -1.28 3.62 -8.67
C TRP A 144 -0.68 3.96 -7.30
N GLU A 145 0.08 5.06 -7.24
CA GLU A 145 0.86 5.39 -6.04
C GLU A 145 -0.05 5.63 -4.83
N LYS A 146 0.16 4.88 -3.73
CA LYS A 146 -0.57 5.09 -2.46
C LYS A 146 -2.09 5.15 -2.69
N ALA A 147 -2.60 4.28 -3.54
CA ALA A 147 -3.95 4.29 -4.09
C ALA A 147 -5.06 4.63 -3.08
N SER A 148 -5.07 3.96 -1.93
CA SER A 148 -6.06 4.20 -0.86
C SER A 148 -5.98 5.58 -0.20
N ARG A 149 -4.82 6.24 -0.20
CA ARG A 149 -4.62 7.59 0.38
C ARG A 149 -5.08 8.72 -0.54
N GLN A 150 -5.36 8.44 -1.81
CA GLN A 150 -5.82 9.43 -2.78
C GLN A 150 -7.36 9.54 -2.84
N ILE A 151 -8.06 8.64 -2.16
CA ILE A 151 -9.53 8.57 -2.15
C ILE A 151 -10.02 9.06 -0.78
N PRO A 152 -10.88 10.09 -0.72
CA PRO A 152 -11.53 10.49 0.52
C PRO A 152 -12.39 9.35 1.05
N THR A 153 -12.17 8.94 2.30
CA THR A 153 -12.98 7.93 2.98
C THR A 153 -13.89 8.60 4.01
N ALA A 154 -15.19 8.32 3.93
CA ALA A 154 -16.18 8.76 4.92
C ALA A 154 -16.19 7.87 6.18
N ILE A 155 -15.63 6.65 6.10
CA ILE A 155 -15.55 5.67 7.18
C ILE A 155 -14.10 5.16 7.26
N PRO A 156 -13.52 4.97 8.46
CA PRO A 156 -12.22 4.34 8.62
C PRO A 156 -12.30 2.84 8.28
N THR A 157 -12.29 2.52 6.99
CA THR A 157 -12.22 1.14 6.50
C THR A 157 -10.77 0.76 6.21
N SER A 158 -10.43 -0.52 6.38
CA SER A 158 -9.19 -1.06 5.80
C SER A 158 -9.19 -0.74 4.29
N GLY A 159 -8.13 -0.08 3.81
CA GLY A 159 -8.13 0.72 2.57
C GLY A 159 -8.30 -0.02 1.23
N CYS A 160 -8.76 -1.27 1.24
CA CYS A 160 -8.96 -2.04 0.01
C CYS A 160 -10.34 -1.77 -0.63
N GLY A 161 -11.37 -1.58 0.20
CA GLY A 161 -12.75 -1.48 -0.28
C GLY A 161 -13.11 -0.17 -0.96
N SER A 162 -12.75 0.96 -0.35
CA SER A 162 -12.97 2.29 -0.93
C SER A 162 -12.20 2.51 -2.23
N PHE A 163 -11.12 1.75 -2.44
CA PHE A 163 -10.30 1.83 -3.65
C PHE A 163 -10.85 1.02 -4.82
N GLY A 164 -11.53 -0.10 -4.55
CA GLY A 164 -12.01 -1.04 -5.58
C GLY A 164 -12.79 -0.36 -6.70
N ARG A 165 -13.93 0.26 -6.36
CA ARG A 165 -14.84 0.88 -7.34
C ARG A 165 -14.22 2.06 -8.09
N PRO A 166 -13.52 3.01 -7.45
CA PRO A 166 -12.81 4.06 -8.18
C PRO A 166 -11.77 3.51 -9.16
N ALA A 167 -11.07 2.44 -8.80
CA ALA A 167 -10.11 1.81 -9.70
C ALA A 167 -10.78 1.05 -10.87
N ASP A 168 -11.94 0.43 -10.64
CA ASP A 168 -12.75 -0.15 -11.71
C ASP A 168 -13.24 0.93 -12.70
N ALA A 169 -13.79 2.03 -12.18
CA ALA A 169 -14.22 3.17 -13.00
C ALA A 169 -13.04 3.78 -13.78
N TRP A 170 -11.88 3.95 -13.15
CA TRP A 170 -10.68 4.44 -13.83
C TRP A 170 -10.23 3.48 -14.95
N LYS A 171 -10.22 2.16 -14.71
CA LYS A 171 -9.94 1.14 -15.74
C LYS A 171 -10.89 1.27 -16.94
N GLU A 172 -12.19 1.41 -16.69
CA GLU A 172 -13.19 1.59 -17.76
C GLU A 172 -12.97 2.88 -18.55
N ILE A 173 -12.63 3.99 -17.88
CA ILE A 173 -12.29 5.26 -18.55
C ILE A 173 -11.04 5.09 -19.42
N MET A 174 -9.99 4.42 -18.93
CA MET A 174 -8.79 4.19 -19.73
C MET A 174 -9.08 3.37 -20.98
N ILE A 175 -9.91 2.33 -20.87
CA ILE A 175 -10.33 1.50 -22.03
C ILE A 175 -11.20 2.31 -23.00
N ALA A 176 -12.04 3.22 -22.50
CA ALA A 176 -12.92 4.04 -23.35
C ALA A 176 -12.19 5.17 -24.07
N GLU A 177 -11.15 5.76 -23.47
CA GLU A 177 -10.45 6.93 -24.01
C GLU A 177 -9.23 6.58 -24.87
N PHE A 178 -8.67 5.37 -24.72
CA PHE A 178 -7.46 4.94 -25.42
C PHE A 178 -7.69 3.67 -26.23
N ASP A 179 -6.94 3.52 -27.32
CA ASP A 179 -6.95 2.33 -28.17
C ASP A 179 -6.19 1.18 -27.49
N LEU A 180 -6.87 0.54 -26.55
CA LEU A 180 -6.38 -0.55 -25.70
C LEU A 180 -7.20 -1.82 -25.96
N VAL A 181 -6.51 -2.96 -25.99
CA VAL A 181 -7.17 -4.27 -26.06
C VAL A 181 -7.75 -4.63 -24.69
N HIS A 182 -6.99 -4.36 -23.63
CA HIS A 182 -7.40 -4.64 -22.27
C HIS A 182 -6.55 -3.86 -21.25
N VAL A 183 -7.06 -3.77 -20.01
CA VAL A 183 -6.29 -3.33 -18.85
C VAL A 183 -6.53 -4.33 -17.73
N PHE A 184 -5.53 -5.11 -17.34
CA PHE A 184 -5.64 -5.97 -16.16
C PHE A 184 -5.32 -5.18 -14.90
N ARG A 185 -5.96 -5.56 -13.79
CA ARG A 185 -5.78 -4.90 -12.51
C ARG A 185 -5.60 -5.91 -11.38
N TRP A 186 -4.56 -5.70 -10.58
CA TRP A 186 -4.32 -6.40 -9.34
C TRP A 186 -3.94 -5.43 -8.24
N VAL A 187 -4.89 -5.10 -7.36
CA VAL A 187 -4.74 -4.04 -6.36
C VAL A 187 -4.31 -2.73 -7.05
N ASP A 188 -3.14 -2.19 -6.72
CA ASP A 188 -2.58 -0.95 -7.27
C ASP A 188 -1.75 -1.16 -8.55
N ASP A 189 -1.43 -2.40 -8.92
CA ASP A 189 -0.74 -2.74 -10.16
C ASP A 189 -1.72 -2.90 -11.32
N ASN A 190 -1.42 -2.27 -12.45
CA ASN A 190 -2.25 -2.33 -13.66
C ASN A 190 -1.38 -2.68 -14.88
N LEU A 191 -1.83 -3.66 -15.67
CA LEU A 191 -1.17 -4.08 -16.90
C LEU A 191 -2.00 -3.62 -18.10
N PHE A 192 -1.50 -2.59 -18.79
CA PHE A 192 -2.08 -2.08 -20.02
C PHE A 192 -1.66 -2.95 -21.19
N VAL A 193 -2.63 -3.27 -22.05
CA VAL A 193 -2.44 -4.12 -23.22
C VAL A 193 -2.96 -3.39 -24.45
N LYS A 194 -2.12 -3.26 -25.47
CA LYS A 194 -2.50 -2.71 -26.78
C LYS A 194 -1.97 -3.57 -27.93
N THR A 195 -2.51 -3.38 -29.11
CA THR A 195 -1.95 -3.94 -30.34
C THR A 195 -0.74 -3.13 -30.82
N THR A 196 0.05 -3.69 -31.74
CA THR A 196 1.24 -3.03 -32.27
C THR A 196 0.96 -1.83 -33.19
N ASP A 197 -0.26 -1.75 -33.73
CA ASP A 197 -0.74 -0.66 -34.59
C ASP A 197 -1.34 0.51 -33.79
N SER A 198 -1.68 0.30 -32.51
CA SER A 198 -2.20 1.36 -31.63
C SER A 198 -1.16 2.46 -31.40
N THR A 199 -1.58 3.71 -31.60
CA THR A 199 -0.75 4.90 -31.37
C THR A 199 -0.72 5.33 -29.90
N THR A 200 -1.48 4.68 -29.01
CA THR A 200 -1.51 5.02 -27.59
C THR A 200 -0.13 4.91 -26.95
N SER A 201 0.30 5.96 -26.25
CA SER A 201 1.54 5.96 -25.48
C SER A 201 1.26 5.94 -23.98
N MET A 202 2.23 5.46 -23.19
CA MET A 202 2.12 5.53 -21.73
C MET A 202 2.24 6.96 -21.22
N ALA A 203 2.92 7.84 -21.94
CA ALA A 203 2.95 9.26 -21.62
C ALA A 203 1.53 9.87 -21.64
N ASP A 204 0.70 9.51 -22.63
CA ASP A 204 -0.68 10.02 -22.72
C ASP A 204 -1.57 9.46 -21.61
N ILE A 205 -1.46 8.15 -21.32
CA ILE A 205 -2.19 7.49 -20.22
C ILE A 205 -1.81 8.11 -18.87
N VAL A 206 -0.52 8.32 -18.62
CA VAL A 206 -0.03 8.95 -17.38
C VAL A 206 -0.52 10.40 -17.31
N HIS A 207 -0.44 11.15 -18.39
CA HIS A 207 -0.92 12.53 -18.43
C HIS A 207 -2.40 12.62 -18.09
N ARG A 208 -3.22 11.76 -18.72
CA ARG A 208 -4.66 11.70 -18.47
C ARG A 208 -4.99 11.26 -17.05
N SER A 209 -4.29 10.24 -16.54
CA SER A 209 -4.45 9.78 -15.16
C SER A 209 -4.16 10.89 -14.14
N LEU A 210 -3.12 11.69 -14.37
CA LEU A 210 -2.81 12.84 -13.52
C LEU A 210 -3.92 13.90 -13.52
N GLN A 211 -4.58 14.15 -14.66
CA GLN A 211 -5.73 15.06 -14.72
C GLN A 211 -6.91 14.56 -13.87
N LEU A 212 -7.08 13.24 -13.76
CA LEU A 212 -8.10 12.60 -12.91
C LEU A 212 -7.68 12.52 -11.43
N GLY A 213 -6.49 13.01 -11.08
CA GLY A 213 -5.92 12.90 -9.74
C GLY A 213 -5.34 11.51 -9.43
N VAL A 214 -5.21 10.63 -10.43
CA VAL A 214 -4.61 9.30 -10.30
C VAL A 214 -3.10 9.40 -10.48
N LYS A 215 -2.38 9.50 -9.36
CA LYS A 215 -0.91 9.61 -9.38
C LYS A 215 -0.23 8.26 -9.52
N THR A 216 0.88 8.26 -10.26
CA THR A 216 1.86 7.18 -10.34
C THR A 216 3.25 7.70 -9.99
N ASN A 217 4.16 6.80 -9.61
CA ASN A 217 5.55 7.15 -9.40
C ASN A 217 6.31 7.10 -10.74
N LYS A 218 7.11 8.14 -11.04
CA LYS A 218 7.90 8.23 -12.29
C LYS A 218 8.79 7.02 -12.58
N LYS A 219 9.16 6.23 -11.55
CA LYS A 219 9.98 5.02 -11.69
C LYS A 219 9.15 3.72 -11.78
N LYS A 220 7.82 3.82 -11.71
CA LYS A 220 6.92 2.68 -11.55
C LYS A 220 5.85 2.55 -12.65
N TYR A 221 6.02 3.26 -13.76
CA TYR A 221 5.38 2.85 -15.00
C TYR A 221 6.46 2.50 -16.01
N SER A 222 6.14 1.62 -16.96
CA SER A 222 7.04 1.23 -18.04
C SER A 222 6.51 1.73 -19.39
N GLU A 223 7.38 1.93 -20.38
CA GLU A 223 6.91 2.09 -21.75
C GLU A 223 6.33 0.77 -22.28
N PHE A 224 5.50 0.85 -23.32
CA PHE A 224 4.97 -0.34 -23.97
C PHE A 224 6.09 -1.18 -24.58
N THR A 225 6.17 -2.44 -24.18
CA THR A 225 7.14 -3.41 -24.71
C THR A 225 6.45 -4.76 -24.94
N ASN A 226 7.13 -5.69 -25.61
CA ASN A 226 6.52 -6.99 -25.86
C ASN A 226 6.47 -7.90 -24.63
N LYS A 227 7.21 -7.59 -23.55
CA LYS A 227 7.26 -8.42 -22.35
C LYS A 227 7.17 -7.57 -21.11
N GLN A 228 6.30 -7.96 -20.18
CA GLN A 228 6.13 -7.21 -18.94
C GLN A 228 5.92 -8.15 -17.76
N LYS A 229 6.56 -7.82 -16.63
CA LYS A 229 6.29 -8.51 -15.37
C LYS A 229 5.04 -7.92 -14.73
N PHE A 230 4.09 -8.77 -14.40
CA PHE A 230 2.84 -8.43 -13.70
C PHE A 230 2.44 -9.60 -12.79
N ILE A 231 1.96 -9.30 -11.58
CA ILE A 231 1.59 -10.30 -10.54
C ILE A 231 2.65 -11.37 -10.27
N GLY A 232 3.93 -11.04 -10.44
CA GLY A 232 5.05 -11.95 -10.22
C GLY A 232 5.48 -12.76 -11.45
N PHE A 233 4.73 -12.73 -12.54
CA PHE A 233 4.99 -13.52 -13.76
C PHE A 233 5.43 -12.63 -14.93
N LEU A 234 6.27 -13.17 -15.81
CA LEU A 234 6.66 -12.51 -17.05
C LEU A 234 5.68 -12.88 -18.16
N TRP A 235 4.93 -11.91 -18.65
CA TRP A 235 3.98 -12.05 -19.74
C TRP A 235 4.65 -11.68 -21.07
N ASP A 236 4.41 -12.46 -22.12
CA ASP A 236 4.98 -12.26 -23.46
C ASP A 236 3.86 -12.02 -24.47
N GLY A 237 3.77 -10.80 -24.97
CA GLY A 237 2.78 -10.39 -25.97
C GLY A 237 3.12 -10.83 -27.40
N THR A 238 4.27 -11.47 -27.66
CA THR A 238 4.65 -11.95 -29.00
C THR A 238 4.16 -13.35 -29.33
N ASN A 239 3.96 -14.20 -28.33
CA ASN A 239 3.57 -15.60 -28.53
C ASN A 239 2.31 -15.86 -27.70
N GLY A 240 1.20 -16.21 -28.36
CA GLY A 240 -0.09 -16.55 -27.73
C GLY A 240 -0.09 -17.82 -26.85
N ALA A 241 1.06 -18.25 -26.34
CA ALA A 241 1.17 -19.36 -25.43
C ALA A 241 2.35 -19.13 -24.47
N LEU A 242 2.03 -19.02 -23.17
CA LEU A 242 2.97 -19.36 -22.11
C LEU A 242 3.58 -20.73 -22.46
N LYS A 243 4.90 -20.80 -22.64
CA LYS A 243 5.63 -22.07 -22.54
C LYS A 243 5.81 -22.43 -21.08
#